data_AF-A0A1E4B314-F1
#
_entry.id   AF-A0A1E4B314-F1
#
_cell.length_a   1.000
_cell.length_b   1.000
_cell.length_c   1.000
_cell.angle_alpha   90.00
_cell.angle_beta   90.00
_cell.angle_gamma   90.00
#
_symmetry.space_group_name_H-M   'P 1'
#
loop_
_entity.id
_entity.type
_entity.pdbx_description
1 polymer ?
#
loop_
_entity_poly.entity_id
_entity_poly.type
_entity_poly.pdbx_seq_one_letter_code
_entity_poly.pdbx_strand_id
1 'polypeptide(L)'
;MCDDWVALTRACEEQPVYLAVLDLFAFGAMALEPLRHLKRRFPRLATVAYVACPPERARDLFDAGRAGVDALVIADRDDEPSVMSDILERAAARSIATLVRDRLSHVRPTARDAALVAVTRAHARLTTESLARSVALSRRMLAKQLERATLPSPQRLLTWGRLVVAAHMLEDPNRSADGVALALHFPSGSAFRNTCQRYLHATPSEIRQAGGADMVIRAMLSDQAPERSRLEAAAAD
;
A
#
# COMPACT_ATOMS: atom_id res chain seq x y z
N MET A 1 3.11 22.28 10.62
CA MET A 1 2.77 22.65 9.23
C MET A 1 4.08 23.02 8.55
N CYS A 2 4.29 22.61 7.30
CA CYS A 2 5.50 22.94 6.56
C CYS A 2 5.16 24.02 5.54
N ASP A 3 5.91 25.11 5.54
CA ASP A 3 5.60 26.28 4.70
C ASP A 3 6.33 26.26 3.36
N ASP A 4 7.20 25.27 3.12
CA ASP A 4 7.87 25.02 1.84
C ASP A 4 8.36 23.56 1.72
N TRP A 5 8.96 23.22 0.57
CA TRP A 5 9.51 21.89 0.29
C TRP A 5 10.74 21.54 1.14
N VAL A 6 11.51 22.53 1.59
CA VAL A 6 12.72 22.32 2.40
C VAL A 6 12.32 21.92 3.81
N ALA A 7 11.35 22.61 4.41
CA ALA A 7 10.76 22.29 5.69
C ALA A 7 10.10 20.90 5.68
N LEU A 8 9.37 20.56 4.61
CA LEU A 8 8.78 19.22 4.46
C LEU A 8 9.86 18.13 4.36
N THR A 9 10.91 18.37 3.58
CA THR A 9 12.03 17.42 3.44
C THR A 9 12.70 17.19 4.79
N ARG A 10 13.03 18.27 5.52
CA ARG A 10 13.61 18.19 6.86
C ARG A 10 12.71 17.44 7.84
N ALA A 11 11.40 17.71 7.83
CA ALA A 11 10.46 17.00 8.68
C ALA A 11 10.46 15.48 8.42
N CYS A 12 10.57 15.07 7.15
CA CYS A 12 10.69 13.65 6.77
C CYS A 12 12.03 13.02 7.19
N GLU A 13 13.10 13.81 7.33
CA GLU A 13 14.41 13.32 7.80
C GLU A 13 14.47 13.19 9.33
N GLU A 14 13.81 14.11 10.04
CA GLU A 14 13.83 14.18 11.50
C GLU A 14 12.76 13.31 12.16
N GLN A 15 11.65 13.05 11.46
CA GLN A 15 10.48 12.37 12.01
C GLN A 15 9.95 11.30 11.04
N PRO A 16 9.29 10.24 11.56
CA PRO A 16 8.64 9.23 10.73
C PRO A 16 7.35 9.79 10.10
N VAL A 17 7.51 10.61 9.06
CA VAL A 17 6.39 11.14 8.27
C VAL A 17 5.96 10.08 7.26
N TYR A 18 4.73 9.61 7.39
CA TYR A 18 4.16 8.56 6.54
C TYR A 18 3.19 9.12 5.49
N LEU A 19 2.61 10.29 5.74
CA LEU A 19 1.68 10.97 4.84
C LEU A 19 1.92 12.47 4.86
N ALA A 20 1.94 13.08 3.67
CA ALA A 20 1.97 14.52 3.48
C ALA A 20 0.76 14.96 2.66
N VAL A 21 -0.03 15.88 3.20
CA VAL A 21 -1.08 16.61 2.47
C VAL A 21 -0.45 17.89 1.92
N LEU A 22 -0.57 18.10 0.61
CA LEU A 22 0.14 19.13 -0.13
C LEU A 22 -0.85 20.03 -0.85
N ASP A 23 -0.80 21.33 -0.60
CA ASP A 23 -1.36 22.30 -1.54
C ASP A 23 -0.32 22.53 -2.66
N LEU A 24 -0.57 21.91 -3.81
CA LEU A 24 0.32 22.01 -4.97
C LEU A 24 0.32 23.39 -5.63
N PHE A 25 -0.61 24.27 -5.26
CA PHE A 25 -0.78 25.61 -5.82
C PHE A 25 -0.47 26.73 -4.82
N ALA A 26 0.00 26.41 -3.61
CA ALA A 26 0.31 27.38 -2.56
C ALA A 26 1.23 28.53 -3.02
N PHE A 27 2.09 28.27 -4.03
CA PHE A 27 3.03 29.25 -4.61
C PHE A 27 2.64 29.71 -6.02
N GLY A 28 1.34 29.63 -6.38
CA GLY A 28 0.79 30.07 -7.66
C GLY A 28 0.89 29.00 -8.75
N ALA A 29 2.11 28.69 -9.21
CA ALA A 29 2.33 27.66 -10.22
C ALA A 29 2.62 26.30 -9.58
N MET A 30 2.08 25.23 -10.18
CA MET A 30 2.30 23.87 -9.69
C MET A 30 3.76 23.44 -9.89
N ALA A 31 4.45 23.15 -8.79
CA ALA A 31 5.84 22.69 -8.78
C ALA A 31 5.94 21.17 -8.62
N LEU A 32 6.13 20.45 -9.73
CA LEU A 32 6.18 18.98 -9.73
C LEU A 32 7.58 18.39 -9.48
N GLU A 33 8.65 19.12 -9.77
CA GLU A 33 10.01 18.59 -9.61
C GLU A 33 10.40 18.36 -8.14
N PRO A 34 10.09 19.28 -7.20
CA PRO A 34 10.28 19.01 -5.77
C PRO A 34 9.51 17.78 -5.29
N LEU A 35 8.27 17.57 -5.75
CA LEU A 35 7.49 16.37 -5.45
C LEU A 35 8.21 15.09 -5.93
N ARG A 36 8.72 15.09 -7.17
CA ARG A 36 9.47 13.95 -7.71
C ARG A 36 10.75 13.68 -6.91
N HIS A 37 11.43 14.72 -6.44
CA HIS A 37 12.60 14.57 -5.58
C HIS A 37 12.21 13.95 -4.24
N LEU A 38 11.14 14.45 -3.62
CA LEU A 38 10.60 13.93 -2.37
C LEU A 38 10.22 12.44 -2.47
N LYS A 39 9.49 12.04 -3.53
CA LYS A 39 9.11 10.64 -3.75
C LYS A 39 10.30 9.71 -4.00
N ARG A 40 11.35 10.20 -4.66
CA ARG A 40 12.62 9.45 -4.83
C ARG A 40 13.34 9.27 -3.51
N ARG A 41 13.36 10.30 -2.66
CA ARG A 41 14.06 10.29 -1.37
C ARG A 41 13.31 9.50 -0.30
N PHE A 42 11.97 9.57 -0.29
CA PHE A 42 11.09 8.89 0.65
C PHE A 42 10.03 8.06 -0.09
N PRO A 43 10.40 6.87 -0.65
CA PRO A 43 9.49 6.07 -1.46
C PRO A 43 8.24 5.55 -0.72
N ARG A 44 8.25 5.57 0.62
CA ARG A 44 7.11 5.17 1.46
C ARG A 44 6.21 6.33 1.86
N LEU A 45 6.58 7.58 1.54
CA LEU A 45 5.73 8.72 1.87
C LEU A 45 4.50 8.72 0.97
N ALA A 46 3.32 8.60 1.56
CA ALA A 46 2.06 8.86 0.87
C ALA A 46 1.91 10.37 0.65
N THR A 47 1.65 10.77 -0.58
CA THR A 47 1.48 12.17 -0.96
C THR A 47 0.06 12.39 -1.46
N VAL A 48 -0.65 13.32 -0.82
CA VAL A 48 -2.05 13.64 -1.12
C VAL A 48 -2.11 15.10 -1.52
N ALA A 49 -2.60 15.39 -2.71
CA ALA A 49 -2.81 16.77 -3.13
C ALA A 49 -4.16 17.26 -2.60
N TYR A 50 -4.17 18.38 -1.87
CA TYR A 50 -5.37 19.10 -1.47
C TYR A 50 -5.56 20.28 -2.41
N VAL A 51 -6.67 20.32 -3.15
CA VAL A 51 -6.87 21.30 -4.22
C VAL A 51 -8.26 21.91 -4.19
N ALA A 52 -8.33 23.25 -4.25
CA ALA A 52 -9.56 23.96 -4.61
C ALA A 52 -9.60 24.06 -6.15
N CYS A 53 -10.29 23.14 -6.84
CA CYS A 53 -10.11 22.98 -8.28
C CYS A 53 -11.30 23.47 -9.13
N PRO A 54 -11.13 24.53 -9.95
CA PRO A 54 -11.98 24.76 -11.12
C PRO A 54 -11.62 23.83 -12.29
N PRO A 55 -12.53 23.55 -13.25
CA PRO A 55 -12.35 22.55 -14.33
C PRO A 55 -11.12 22.75 -15.23
N GLU A 56 -10.62 23.99 -15.32
CA GLU A 56 -9.53 24.39 -16.23
C GLU A 56 -8.18 23.76 -15.88
N ARG A 57 -7.99 23.28 -14.64
CA ARG A 57 -6.74 22.69 -14.14
C ARG A 57 -6.68 21.16 -14.21
N ALA A 58 -7.60 20.52 -14.92
CA ALA A 58 -7.65 19.06 -15.01
C ALA A 58 -6.35 18.43 -15.55
N ARG A 59 -5.65 19.12 -16.48
CA ARG A 59 -4.36 18.65 -17.03
C ARG A 59 -3.26 18.67 -15.98
N ASP A 60 -3.20 19.73 -15.17
CA ASP A 60 -2.23 19.87 -14.08
C ASP A 60 -2.37 18.72 -13.08
N LEU A 61 -3.61 18.36 -12.73
CA LEU A 61 -3.87 17.23 -11.83
C LEU A 61 -3.44 15.88 -12.42
N PHE A 62 -3.59 15.70 -13.73
CA PHE A 62 -3.09 14.50 -14.41
C PHE A 62 -1.56 14.42 -14.33
N ASP A 63 -0.86 15.54 -14.54
CA ASP A 63 0.59 15.60 -14.43
C ASP A 63 1.08 15.45 -12.97
N ALA A 64 0.32 15.93 -12.00
CA ALA A 64 0.57 15.68 -10.57
C ALA A 64 0.49 14.18 -10.24
N GLY A 65 -0.53 13.49 -10.76
CA GLY A 65 -0.63 12.02 -10.66
C GLY A 65 0.60 11.31 -11.24
N ARG A 66 1.08 11.76 -12.42
CA ARG A 66 2.32 11.22 -13.04
C ARG A 66 3.58 11.55 -12.26
N ALA A 67 3.60 12.66 -11.52
CA ALA A 67 4.71 13.06 -10.66
C ALA A 67 4.78 12.26 -9.34
N GLY A 68 3.75 11.46 -9.03
CA GLY A 68 3.75 10.54 -7.90
C GLY A 68 2.77 10.88 -6.78
N VAL A 69 1.82 11.79 -7.01
CA VAL A 69 0.68 12.00 -6.10
C VAL A 69 -0.12 10.70 -5.99
N ASP A 70 -0.33 10.25 -4.76
CA ASP A 70 -1.02 8.98 -4.46
C ASP A 70 -2.54 9.17 -4.39
N ALA A 71 -3.03 10.35 -4.03
CA ALA A 71 -4.46 10.69 -4.05
C ALA A 71 -4.74 12.20 -4.14
N LEU A 72 -5.99 12.54 -4.45
CA LEU A 72 -6.49 13.91 -4.51
C LEU A 72 -7.61 14.08 -3.48
N VAL A 73 -7.59 15.19 -2.76
CA VAL A 73 -8.71 15.72 -1.96
C VAL A 73 -9.16 17.02 -2.62
N ILE A 74 -10.41 17.09 -3.04
CA ILE A 74 -11.00 18.28 -3.62
C ILE A 74 -11.63 19.09 -2.49
N ALA A 75 -11.12 20.30 -2.26
CA ALA A 75 -11.64 21.23 -1.27
C ALA A 75 -13.14 21.48 -1.49
N ASP A 76 -13.86 21.70 -0.39
CA ASP A 76 -15.32 21.87 -0.29
C ASP A 76 -16.17 20.66 -0.70
N ARG A 77 -15.55 19.62 -1.30
CA ARG A 77 -16.23 18.41 -1.75
C ARG A 77 -15.89 17.19 -0.90
N ASP A 78 -14.61 17.01 -0.60
CA ASP A 78 -14.08 15.83 0.07
C ASP A 78 -13.72 16.11 1.55
N ASP A 79 -14.08 17.28 2.08
CA ASP A 79 -13.75 17.74 3.45
C ASP A 79 -14.53 17.01 4.55
N GLU A 80 -15.55 16.21 4.18
CA GLU A 80 -16.20 15.35 5.16
C GLU A 80 -15.15 14.40 5.78
N PRO A 81 -15.00 14.35 7.11
CA PRO A 81 -13.92 13.59 7.76
C PRO A 81 -13.86 12.12 7.37
N SER A 82 -15.02 11.48 7.13
CA SER A 82 -15.12 10.09 6.70
C SER A 82 -14.54 9.89 5.29
N VAL A 83 -14.91 10.77 4.35
CA VAL A 83 -14.45 10.78 2.96
C VAL A 83 -12.95 11.07 2.89
N MET A 84 -12.48 12.08 3.62
CA MET A 84 -11.07 12.41 3.68
C MET A 84 -10.26 11.24 4.24
N SER A 85 -10.68 10.63 5.36
CA SER A 85 -10.00 9.46 5.94
C SER A 85 -9.89 8.32 4.94
N ASP A 86 -10.96 8.01 4.22
CA ASP A 86 -10.99 7.01 3.15
C ASP A 86 -9.96 7.32 2.04
N ILE A 87 -9.84 8.58 1.64
CA ILE A 87 -8.88 9.02 0.61
C ILE A 87 -7.45 8.84 1.11
N LEU A 88 -7.16 9.26 2.34
CA LEU A 88 -5.83 9.14 2.95
C LEU A 88 -5.40 7.67 3.08
N GLU A 89 -6.31 6.79 3.49
CA GLU A 89 -6.03 5.34 3.61
C GLU A 89 -5.74 4.70 2.24
N ARG A 90 -6.47 5.11 1.20
CA ARG A 90 -6.20 4.69 -0.18
C ARG A 90 -4.84 5.19 -0.67
N ALA A 91 -4.46 6.42 -0.29
CA ALA A 91 -3.15 6.98 -0.62
C ALA A 91 -2.01 6.18 0.03
N ALA A 92 -2.15 5.83 1.32
CA ALA A 92 -1.19 4.98 2.02
C ALA A 92 -1.01 3.62 1.33
N ALA A 93 -2.10 2.95 0.94
CA ALA A 93 -2.04 1.68 0.21
C ALA A 93 -1.34 1.79 -1.16
N ARG A 94 -1.46 2.92 -1.85
CA ARG A 94 -0.83 3.14 -3.17
C ARG A 94 0.65 3.50 -3.04
N SER A 95 1.02 4.25 -2.01
CA SER A 95 2.40 4.73 -1.85
C SER A 95 3.42 3.58 -1.75
N ILE A 96 3.04 2.48 -1.10
CA ILE A 96 3.90 1.29 -0.94
C ILE A 96 4.02 0.44 -2.21
N ALA A 97 3.23 0.72 -3.25
CA ALA A 97 3.21 -0.06 -4.49
C ALA A 97 4.55 -0.03 -5.23
N THR A 98 5.27 1.10 -5.19
CA THR A 98 6.60 1.22 -5.80
C THR A 98 7.58 0.26 -5.15
N LEU A 99 7.62 0.21 -3.81
CA LEU A 99 8.47 -0.72 -3.08
C LEU A 99 8.14 -2.18 -3.44
N VAL A 100 6.86 -2.54 -3.46
CA VAL A 100 6.43 -3.90 -3.85
C VAL A 100 6.80 -4.22 -5.29
N ARG A 101 6.62 -3.28 -6.21
CA ARG A 101 6.97 -3.42 -7.64
C ARG A 101 8.47 -3.68 -7.80
N ASP A 102 9.31 -2.93 -7.12
CA ASP A 102 10.76 -3.04 -7.20
C ASP A 102 11.24 -4.40 -6.69
N ARG A 103 10.68 -4.87 -5.56
CA ARG A 103 10.96 -6.21 -5.01
C ARG A 103 10.49 -7.34 -5.92
N LEU A 104 9.45 -7.11 -6.71
CA LEU A 104 8.88 -8.06 -7.69
C LEU A 104 9.37 -7.81 -9.12
N SER A 105 10.44 -7.03 -9.32
CA SER A 105 10.94 -6.67 -10.66
C SER A 105 11.30 -7.89 -11.52
N HIS A 106 11.79 -8.96 -10.90
CA HIS A 106 12.13 -10.24 -11.53
C HIS A 106 10.93 -11.19 -11.75
N VAL A 107 9.78 -10.89 -11.15
CA VAL A 107 8.58 -11.71 -11.24
C VAL A 107 7.86 -11.46 -12.56
N ARG A 108 7.24 -12.52 -13.12
CA ARG A 108 6.44 -12.42 -14.35
C ARG A 108 5.37 -11.33 -14.23
N PRO A 109 5.14 -10.52 -15.28
CA PRO A 109 4.25 -9.36 -15.22
C PRO A 109 2.87 -9.65 -14.62
N THR A 110 2.19 -10.71 -15.05
CA THR A 110 0.85 -11.05 -14.58
C THR A 110 0.78 -11.42 -13.09
N ALA A 111 1.79 -12.14 -12.58
CA ALA A 111 1.88 -12.50 -11.17
C ALA A 111 2.24 -11.27 -10.30
N ARG A 112 3.14 -10.42 -10.81
CA ARG A 112 3.48 -9.13 -10.20
C ARG A 112 2.25 -8.22 -10.13
N ASP A 113 1.48 -8.12 -11.20
CA ASP A 113 0.29 -7.27 -11.26
C ASP A 113 -0.78 -7.75 -10.26
N ALA A 114 -0.96 -9.07 -10.10
CA ALA A 114 -1.84 -9.61 -9.07
C ALA A 114 -1.39 -9.23 -7.64
N ALA A 115 -0.09 -9.32 -7.35
CA ALA A 115 0.44 -8.89 -6.06
C ALA A 115 0.26 -7.38 -5.82
N LEU A 116 0.50 -6.56 -6.85
CA LEU A 116 0.30 -5.12 -6.80
C LEU A 116 -1.17 -4.76 -6.58
N VAL A 117 -2.11 -5.45 -7.23
CA VAL A 117 -3.54 -5.26 -6.98
C VAL A 117 -3.90 -5.63 -5.56
N ALA A 118 -3.41 -6.76 -5.05
CA ALA A 118 -3.69 -7.20 -3.68
C ALA A 118 -3.24 -6.19 -2.63
N VAL A 119 -2.12 -5.50 -2.86
CA VAL A 119 -1.59 -4.45 -1.98
C VAL A 119 -2.34 -3.12 -2.18
N THR A 120 -2.35 -2.59 -3.40
CA THR A 120 -2.91 -1.25 -3.69
C THR A 120 -4.41 -1.15 -3.44
N ARG A 121 -5.12 -2.27 -3.46
CA ARG A 121 -6.55 -2.39 -3.16
C ARG A 121 -6.81 -3.20 -1.89
N ALA A 122 -5.87 -3.23 -0.96
CA ALA A 122 -6.05 -3.90 0.34
C ALA A 122 -7.20 -3.32 1.18
N HIS A 123 -7.48 -2.03 1.03
CA HIS A 123 -8.65 -1.35 1.59
C HIS A 123 -9.96 -1.79 0.94
N ALA A 124 -9.92 -2.37 -0.26
CA ALA A 124 -11.10 -2.94 -0.88
C ALA A 124 -11.30 -4.38 -0.37
N ARG A 125 -12.54 -4.79 -0.15
CA ARG A 125 -12.90 -6.20 0.15
C ARG A 125 -12.71 -7.08 -1.09
N LEU A 126 -11.46 -7.29 -1.49
CA LEU A 126 -11.12 -8.14 -2.62
C LEU A 126 -11.45 -9.60 -2.33
N THR A 127 -11.92 -10.30 -3.37
CA THR A 127 -12.08 -11.74 -3.40
C THR A 127 -11.08 -12.32 -4.40
N THR A 128 -10.82 -13.62 -4.32
CA THR A 128 -9.94 -14.28 -5.31
C THR A 128 -10.47 -14.17 -6.73
N GLU A 129 -11.80 -14.06 -6.89
CA GLU A 129 -12.46 -13.81 -8.16
C GLU A 129 -12.27 -12.38 -8.66
N SER A 130 -12.49 -11.36 -7.81
CA SER A 130 -12.28 -9.97 -8.23
C SER A 130 -10.79 -9.69 -8.50
N LEU A 131 -9.89 -10.34 -7.78
CA LEU A 131 -8.46 -10.32 -8.07
C LEU A 131 -8.15 -10.94 -9.43
N ALA A 132 -8.65 -12.15 -9.72
CA ALA A 132 -8.41 -12.79 -11.01
C ALA A 132 -8.94 -11.94 -12.19
N ARG A 133 -10.14 -11.37 -12.04
CA ARG A 133 -10.72 -10.45 -13.04
C ARG A 133 -9.87 -9.20 -13.25
N SER A 134 -9.30 -8.64 -12.18
CA SER A 134 -8.48 -7.42 -12.28
C SER A 134 -7.22 -7.58 -13.12
N VAL A 135 -6.73 -8.81 -13.27
CA VAL A 135 -5.57 -9.16 -14.10
C VAL A 135 -5.97 -9.97 -15.34
N ALA A 136 -7.25 -9.92 -15.72
CA ALA A 136 -7.83 -10.60 -16.90
C ALA A 136 -7.60 -12.13 -16.93
N LEU A 137 -7.64 -12.79 -15.77
CA LEU A 137 -7.47 -14.25 -15.65
C LEU A 137 -8.69 -14.94 -15.03
N SER A 138 -8.82 -16.23 -15.30
CA SER A 138 -9.67 -17.13 -14.49
C SER A 138 -8.99 -17.42 -13.15
N ARG A 139 -9.77 -17.81 -12.12
CA ARG A 139 -9.22 -18.22 -10.80
C ARG A 139 -8.15 -19.31 -10.91
N ARG A 140 -8.40 -20.31 -11.77
CA ARG A 140 -7.47 -21.42 -12.02
C ARG A 140 -6.16 -20.93 -12.64
N MET A 141 -6.24 -20.04 -13.63
CA MET A 141 -5.04 -19.48 -14.26
C MET A 141 -4.28 -18.58 -13.30
N LEU A 142 -4.95 -17.75 -12.51
CA LEU A 142 -4.31 -16.92 -11.50
C LEU A 142 -3.50 -17.78 -10.51
N ALA A 143 -4.11 -18.83 -9.94
CA ALA A 143 -3.41 -19.74 -9.03
C ALA A 143 -2.16 -20.33 -9.68
N LYS A 144 -2.27 -20.84 -10.91
CA LYS A 144 -1.14 -21.39 -11.67
C LYS A 144 -0.04 -20.36 -11.95
N GLN A 145 -0.38 -19.11 -12.22
CA GLN A 145 0.61 -18.05 -12.48
C GLN A 145 1.35 -17.66 -11.21
N LEU A 146 0.65 -17.57 -10.07
CA LEU A 146 1.27 -17.28 -8.77
C LEU A 146 2.18 -18.42 -8.33
N GLU A 147 1.73 -19.67 -8.47
CA GLU A 147 2.53 -20.87 -8.18
C GLU A 147 3.83 -20.89 -9.01
N ARG A 148 3.73 -20.69 -10.34
CA ARG A 148 4.88 -20.62 -11.25
C ARG A 148 5.83 -19.47 -10.94
N ALA A 149 5.32 -18.42 -10.30
CA ALA A 149 6.08 -17.26 -9.88
C ALA A 149 6.59 -17.37 -8.43
N THR A 150 6.41 -18.53 -7.79
CA THR A 150 6.74 -18.75 -6.37
C THR A 150 6.17 -17.63 -5.50
N LEU A 151 4.88 -17.32 -5.70
CA LEU A 151 4.15 -16.35 -4.88
C LEU A 151 3.03 -17.07 -4.10
N PRO A 152 2.58 -16.49 -2.97
CA PRO A 152 1.46 -17.05 -2.21
C PRO A 152 0.22 -17.28 -3.08
N SER A 153 -0.54 -18.33 -2.75
CA SER A 153 -1.81 -18.63 -3.43
C SER A 153 -2.78 -17.43 -3.38
N PRO A 154 -3.78 -17.33 -4.28
CA PRO A 154 -4.63 -16.13 -4.38
C PRO A 154 -5.23 -15.66 -3.05
N GLN A 155 -5.71 -16.57 -2.21
CA GLN A 155 -6.30 -16.24 -0.91
C GLN A 155 -5.26 -15.73 0.09
N ARG A 156 -4.06 -16.32 0.09
CA ARG A 156 -2.95 -15.88 0.94
C ARG A 156 -2.45 -14.51 0.48
N LEU A 157 -2.34 -14.30 -0.84
CA LEU A 157 -1.90 -13.03 -1.41
C LEU A 157 -2.80 -11.86 -1.01
N LEU A 158 -4.13 -12.06 -0.94
CA LEU A 158 -5.06 -11.06 -0.41
C LEU A 158 -4.85 -10.76 1.09
N THR A 159 -4.41 -11.75 1.85
CA THR A 159 -4.08 -11.57 3.27
C THR A 159 -2.76 -10.82 3.42
N TRP A 160 -1.74 -11.20 2.65
CA TRP A 160 -0.47 -10.49 2.59
C TRP A 160 -0.61 -9.05 2.13
N GLY A 161 -1.42 -8.78 1.09
CA GLY A 161 -1.70 -7.42 0.63
C GLY A 161 -2.20 -6.52 1.76
N ARG A 162 -3.14 -7.03 2.57
CA ARG A 162 -3.61 -6.35 3.79
C ARG A 162 -2.53 -6.21 4.84
N LEU A 163 -1.72 -7.23 5.10
CA LEU A 163 -0.64 -7.13 6.08
C LEU A 163 0.44 -6.12 5.68
N VAL A 164 0.78 -6.03 4.39
CA VAL A 164 1.75 -5.04 3.86
C VAL A 164 1.24 -3.63 4.11
N VAL A 165 -0.01 -3.34 3.74
CA VAL A 165 -0.60 -2.01 3.99
C VAL A 165 -0.78 -1.75 5.48
N ALA A 166 -1.19 -2.74 6.26
CA ALA A 166 -1.31 -2.62 7.72
C ALA A 166 0.03 -2.23 8.36
N ALA A 167 1.11 -2.92 7.98
CA ALA A 167 2.44 -2.64 8.47
C ALA A 167 2.93 -1.26 8.07
N HIS A 168 2.59 -0.79 6.86
CA HIS A 168 2.89 0.58 6.45
C HIS A 168 2.09 1.62 7.27
N MET A 169 0.80 1.40 7.51
CA MET A 169 -0.01 2.28 8.35
C MET A 169 0.46 2.31 9.80
N LEU A 170 1.00 1.20 10.31
CA LEU A 170 1.57 1.12 11.66
C LEU A 170 2.89 1.89 11.79
N GLU A 171 3.56 2.26 10.69
CA GLU A 171 4.76 3.11 10.76
C GLU A 171 4.42 4.51 11.32
N ASP A 172 3.15 4.93 11.26
CA ASP A 172 2.64 6.07 12.02
C ASP A 172 2.54 5.74 13.52
N PRO A 173 3.29 6.41 14.41
CA PRO A 173 3.21 6.18 15.85
C PRO A 173 1.83 6.52 16.45
N ASN A 174 1.05 7.40 15.80
CA ASN A 174 -0.27 7.81 16.25
C ASN A 174 -1.39 6.86 15.80
N ARG A 175 -1.09 5.89 14.93
CA ARG A 175 -2.09 4.94 14.44
C ARG A 175 -2.25 3.77 15.41
N SER A 176 -3.49 3.53 15.83
CA SER A 176 -3.84 2.38 16.67
C SER A 176 -4.02 1.12 15.82
N ALA A 177 -3.74 -0.05 16.43
CA ALA A 177 -3.99 -1.34 15.78
C ALA A 177 -5.48 -1.54 15.43
N ASP A 178 -6.40 -1.03 16.26
CA ASP A 178 -7.85 -1.09 16.00
C ASP A 178 -8.25 -0.21 14.80
N GLY A 179 -7.66 0.98 14.68
CA GLY A 179 -7.88 1.86 13.53
C GLY A 179 -7.33 1.26 12.23
N VAL A 180 -6.21 0.53 12.28
CA VAL A 180 -5.70 -0.22 11.12
C VAL A 180 -6.61 -1.40 10.79
N ALA A 181 -7.09 -2.12 11.81
CA ALA A 181 -8.00 -3.25 11.62
C ALA A 181 -9.29 -2.82 10.90
N LEU A 182 -9.89 -1.70 11.33
CA LEU A 182 -11.09 -1.12 10.72
C LEU A 182 -10.85 -0.72 9.26
N ALA A 183 -9.80 0.06 9.00
CA ALA A 183 -9.43 0.55 7.67
C ALA A 183 -9.22 -0.56 6.63
N LEU A 184 -8.66 -1.70 7.07
CA LEU A 184 -8.35 -2.84 6.20
C LEU A 184 -9.35 -3.98 6.31
N HIS A 185 -10.51 -3.69 6.89
CA HIS A 185 -11.64 -4.61 7.01
C HIS A 185 -11.31 -5.94 7.68
N PHE A 186 -10.41 -5.93 8.67
CA PHE A 186 -10.31 -7.02 9.61
C PHE A 186 -11.57 -7.03 10.49
N PRO A 187 -12.13 -8.20 10.84
CA PRO A 187 -13.36 -8.26 11.64
C PRO A 187 -13.27 -7.56 13.00
N SER A 188 -12.07 -7.49 13.57
CA SER A 188 -11.77 -6.80 14.82
C SER A 188 -10.26 -6.60 14.97
N GLY A 189 -9.85 -5.75 15.91
CA GLY A 189 -8.44 -5.62 16.31
C GLY A 189 -7.81 -6.93 16.76
N SER A 190 -8.55 -7.76 17.49
CA SER A 190 -8.10 -9.11 17.87
C SER A 190 -7.91 -10.03 16.67
N ALA A 191 -8.82 -9.99 15.69
CA ALA A 191 -8.67 -10.78 14.45
C ALA A 191 -7.46 -10.31 13.62
N PHE A 192 -7.20 -9.00 13.60
CA PHE A 192 -5.99 -8.44 13.01
C PHE A 192 -4.73 -8.94 13.73
N ARG A 193 -4.64 -8.77 15.06
CA ARG A 193 -3.50 -9.26 15.86
C ARG A 193 -3.26 -10.76 15.68
N ASN A 194 -4.32 -11.57 15.68
CA ASN A 194 -4.21 -13.03 15.43
C ASN A 194 -3.69 -13.34 14.02
N THR A 195 -4.05 -12.52 13.03
CA THR A 195 -3.52 -12.67 11.67
C THR A 195 -2.04 -12.33 11.62
N CYS A 196 -1.61 -11.25 12.30
CA CYS A 196 -0.19 -10.93 12.46
C CYS A 196 0.57 -12.08 13.12
N GLN A 197 0.09 -12.60 14.25
CA GLN A 197 0.75 -13.70 14.95
C GLN A 197 0.87 -14.97 14.09
N ARG A 198 -0.16 -15.27 13.28
CA ARG A 198 -0.20 -16.45 12.42
C ARG A 198 0.76 -16.37 11.23
N TYR A 199 0.91 -15.19 10.62
CA TYR A 199 1.69 -15.01 9.39
C TYR A 199 3.11 -14.48 9.63
N LEU A 200 3.29 -13.70 10.70
CA LEU A 200 4.52 -12.96 10.98
C LEU A 200 5.16 -13.35 12.32
N HIS A 201 4.47 -14.17 13.13
CA HIS A 201 4.90 -14.52 14.49
C HIS A 201 5.18 -13.31 15.38
N ALA A 202 4.50 -12.19 15.10
CA ALA A 202 4.72 -10.91 15.75
C ALA A 202 3.40 -10.16 15.96
N THR A 203 3.36 -9.32 16.99
CA THR A 203 2.28 -8.37 17.26
C THR A 203 2.41 -7.11 16.39
N PRO A 204 1.34 -6.29 16.24
CA PRO A 204 1.42 -5.01 15.53
C PRO A 204 2.57 -4.09 15.99
N SER A 205 2.82 -4.02 17.30
CA SER A 205 3.90 -3.19 17.86
C SER A 205 5.28 -3.72 17.50
N GLU A 206 5.49 -5.03 17.52
CA GLU A 206 6.75 -5.67 17.13
C GLU A 206 7.01 -5.53 15.63
N ILE A 207 5.97 -5.63 14.79
CA ILE A 207 6.09 -5.41 13.33
C ILE A 207 6.60 -4.00 13.05
N ARG A 208 6.07 -2.99 13.74
CA ARG A 208 6.53 -1.60 13.64
C ARG A 208 8.02 -1.47 13.99
N GLN A 209 8.43 -2.07 15.11
CA GLN A 209 9.83 -2.04 15.56
C GLN A 209 10.78 -2.83 14.64
N ALA A 210 10.29 -3.86 13.97
CA ALA A 210 11.07 -4.74 13.10
C ALA A 210 11.23 -4.23 11.65
N GLY A 211 10.85 -2.98 11.36
CA GLY A 211 11.00 -2.35 10.04
C GLY A 211 9.72 -2.26 9.20
N GLY A 212 8.56 -2.52 9.81
CA GLY A 212 7.24 -2.21 9.25
C GLY A 212 6.96 -2.94 7.95
N ALA A 213 6.59 -2.18 6.92
CA ALA A 213 6.17 -2.75 5.63
C ALA A 213 7.27 -3.59 4.96
N ASP A 214 8.54 -3.20 5.07
CA ASP A 214 9.64 -3.95 4.44
C ASP A 214 9.85 -5.33 5.06
N MET A 215 9.69 -5.45 6.38
CA MET A 215 9.70 -6.74 7.08
C MET A 215 8.58 -7.66 6.57
N VAL A 216 7.37 -7.13 6.42
CA VAL A 216 6.21 -7.89 5.94
C VAL A 216 6.34 -8.27 4.46
N ILE A 217 6.86 -7.38 3.60
CA ILE A 217 7.10 -7.69 2.19
C ILE A 217 8.12 -8.83 2.08
N ARG A 218 9.22 -8.80 2.85
CA ARG A 218 10.19 -9.90 2.87
C ARG A 218 9.54 -11.21 3.32
N ALA A 219 8.72 -11.19 4.37
CA ALA A 219 8.00 -12.37 4.83
C ALA A 219 7.03 -12.94 3.77
N MET A 220 6.28 -12.07 3.08
CA MET A 220 5.40 -12.46 1.97
C MET A 220 6.16 -13.17 0.85
N LEU A 221 7.34 -12.66 0.47
CA LEU A 221 8.15 -13.25 -0.60
C LEU A 221 8.78 -14.59 -0.17
N SER A 222 9.01 -14.79 1.12
CA SER A 222 9.47 -16.06 1.70
C SER A 222 8.33 -17.04 1.98
N ASP A 223 7.07 -16.63 1.83
CA ASP A 223 5.89 -17.43 2.12
C ASP A 223 5.58 -18.44 1.02
N GLN A 224 6.44 -19.45 0.93
CA GLN A 224 6.37 -20.54 -0.04
C GLN A 224 5.68 -21.81 0.52
N ALA A 225 5.35 -21.83 1.81
CA ALA A 225 5.06 -23.04 2.57
C ALA A 225 3.59 -23.06 3.02
N PRO A 226 2.72 -23.80 2.30
CA PRO A 226 2.58 -25.22 2.63
C PRO A 226 2.33 -26.19 1.45
N GLU A 227 2.26 -25.72 0.19
CA GLU A 227 1.96 -26.61 -0.96
C GLU A 227 3.15 -27.47 -1.36
N ARG A 228 4.38 -26.96 -1.29
CA ARG A 228 5.60 -27.74 -1.55
C ARG A 228 5.75 -28.92 -0.60
N SER A 229 5.61 -28.74 0.71
CA SER A 229 5.70 -29.86 1.66
C SER A 229 4.60 -30.91 1.49
N ARG A 230 3.41 -30.54 0.99
CA ARG A 230 2.35 -31.54 0.68
C ARG A 230 2.60 -32.27 -0.63
N LEU A 231 3.14 -31.59 -1.65
CA LEU A 231 3.47 -32.19 -2.94
C LEU A 231 4.73 -33.06 -2.85
N GLU A 232 5.72 -32.66 -2.04
CA GLU A 232 6.93 -33.45 -1.74
C GLU A 232 6.58 -34.65 -0.86
N ALA A 233 5.69 -34.51 0.13
CA ALA A 233 5.19 -35.65 0.91
C ALA A 233 4.35 -36.62 0.06
N ALA A 234 3.55 -36.12 -0.88
CA ALA A 234 2.73 -36.96 -1.78
C ALA A 234 3.51 -37.58 -2.96
N ALA A 235 4.75 -37.15 -3.20
CA ALA A 235 5.65 -37.75 -4.20
C ALA A 235 6.69 -38.71 -3.57
N ALA A 236 6.71 -38.79 -2.24
CA ALA A 236 7.54 -39.71 -1.46
C ALA A 236 6.76 -40.94 -0.95
N ASP A 237 5.44 -40.97 -1.18
CA ASP A 237 4.52 -42.12 -1.02
C ASP A 237 4.17 -42.71 -2.39
#